data_AF-A0A0N9UX11-F1
#
_entry.id   AF-A0A0N9UX11-F1
#
_cell.length_a   1.000
_cell.length_b   1.000
_cell.length_c   1.000
_cell.angle_alpha   90.00
_cell.angle_beta   90.00
_cell.angle_gamma   90.00
#
_symmetry.space_group_name_H-M   'P 1'
#
loop_
_entity.id
_entity.type
_entity.pdbx_description
1 polymer ?
#
loop_
_entity_poly.entity_id
_entity_poly.type
_entity_poly.pdbx_seq_one_letter_code
_entity_poly.pdbx_strand_id
1 'polypeptide(L)'
;MRFKPLVLTVTAAAAMALGACSQKEEVAAAPPPPLGAVPGSVAADRDGDGIIDGYYTADGIYHPNAPMMPPPPPPAPTRLGERG
;
A
#
# COMPACT_ATOMS: atom_id res chain seq x y z
N MET A 1 36.62 35.66 25.59
CA MET A 1 35.79 35.00 24.54
C MET A 1 36.04 33.49 24.56
N ARG A 2 35.44 32.73 25.50
CA ARG A 2 35.62 31.26 25.64
C ARG A 2 34.41 30.43 25.19
N PHE A 3 33.39 31.08 24.62
CA PHE A 3 32.16 30.42 24.16
C PHE A 3 32.26 29.85 22.74
N LYS A 4 33.24 30.29 21.94
CA LYS A 4 33.45 29.80 20.56
C LYS A 4 33.64 28.27 20.44
N PRO A 5 34.45 27.58 21.28
CA PRO A 5 34.59 26.12 21.17
C PRO A 5 33.33 25.37 21.63
N LEU A 6 32.56 25.95 22.55
CA LEU A 6 31.31 25.35 23.03
C LEU A 6 30.20 25.43 21.97
N VAL A 7 30.09 26.56 21.26
CA VAL A 7 29.11 26.69 20.17
C VAL A 7 29.42 25.75 19.01
N LEU A 8 30.70 25.57 18.66
CA LEU A 8 31.12 24.67 17.57
C LEU A 8 30.85 23.19 17.85
N THR A 9 31.00 22.77 19.12
CA THR A 9 30.77 21.37 19.51
C THR A 9 29.29 21.03 19.56
N VAL A 10 28.45 21.96 20.03
CA VAL A 10 26.99 21.78 20.07
C VAL A 10 26.40 21.70 18.66
N THR A 11 26.84 22.54 17.72
CA THR A 11 26.33 22.50 16.35
C THR A 11 26.76 21.24 15.59
N ALA A 12 27.98 20.75 15.81
CA ALA A 12 28.44 19.51 15.21
C ALA A 12 27.66 18.28 15.70
N ALA A 13 27.37 18.21 17.01
CA ALA A 13 26.57 17.13 17.58
C ALA A 13 25.11 17.16 17.08
N ALA A 14 24.52 18.34 16.94
CA ALA A 14 23.18 18.50 16.41
C ALA A 14 23.09 18.03 14.94
N ALA A 15 24.07 18.37 14.10
CA ALA A 15 24.10 17.95 12.70
C ALA A 15 24.21 16.42 12.53
N MET A 16 25.00 15.76 13.38
CA MET A 16 25.11 14.29 13.40
C MET A 16 23.78 13.62 13.79
N ALA A 17 23.07 14.16 14.79
CA ALA A 17 21.79 13.63 15.22
C ALA A 17 20.69 13.78 14.14
N LEU A 18 20.68 14.90 13.41
CA LEU A 18 19.76 15.13 12.29
C LEU A 18 20.02 14.18 11.10
N GLY A 19 21.30 13.82 10.85
CA GLY A 19 21.66 12.86 9.80
C GLY A 19 21.16 11.44 10.07
N ALA A 20 21.09 11.03 11.34
CA ALA A 20 20.64 9.69 11.73
C ALA A 20 19.13 9.45 11.49
N CYS A 21 18.31 10.51 11.49
CA CYS A 21 16.88 10.41 11.14
C CYS A 21 16.63 10.44 9.63
N SER A 22 17.65 10.72 8.81
CA SER A 22 17.56 10.69 7.35
C SER A 22 17.92 9.31 6.77
N GLN A 23 17.62 8.24 7.51
CA GLN A 23 17.69 6.89 6.97
C GLN A 23 16.58 6.76 5.91
N LYS A 24 16.96 6.97 4.66
CA LYS A 24 16.09 6.76 3.52
C LYS A 24 15.97 5.24 3.38
N GLU A 25 14.95 4.68 4.02
CA GLU A 25 14.61 3.27 3.88
C GLU A 25 14.51 2.98 2.38
N GLU A 26 15.35 2.08 1.91
CA GLU A 26 15.34 1.64 0.53
C GLU A 26 14.05 0.85 0.35
N VAL A 27 13.02 1.55 -0.13
CA VAL A 27 11.71 0.98 -0.39
C VAL A 27 11.91 -0.07 -1.47
N ALA A 28 12.06 -1.32 -1.03
CA ALA A 28 12.00 -2.48 -1.90
C ALA A 28 10.78 -2.30 -2.79
N ALA A 29 10.98 -2.40 -4.11
CA ALA A 29 9.93 -2.16 -5.08
C ALA A 29 8.68 -2.95 -4.68
N ALA A 30 7.62 -2.20 -4.36
CA ALA A 30 6.38 -2.81 -3.90
C ALA A 30 5.89 -3.80 -4.97
N PRO A 31 5.45 -5.01 -4.56
CA PRO A 31 4.88 -5.97 -5.51
C PRO A 31 3.75 -5.31 -6.30
N PRO A 32 3.53 -5.72 -7.57
CA PRO A 32 2.51 -5.11 -8.39
C PRO A 32 1.15 -5.18 -7.67
N PRO A 33 0.34 -4.11 -7.78
CA PRO A 33 -0.92 -4.05 -7.08
C PRO A 33 -1.82 -5.23 -7.48
N PRO A 34 -2.57 -5.82 -6.53
CA PRO A 34 -3.53 -6.87 -6.83
C PRO A 34 -4.51 -6.44 -7.93
N LEU A 35 -5.00 -7.39 -8.73
CA LEU A 35 -6.03 -7.10 -9.73
C LEU A 35 -7.28 -6.55 -9.03
N GLY A 36 -7.67 -5.32 -9.39
CA GLY A 36 -8.77 -4.58 -8.74
C GLY A 36 -8.33 -3.58 -7.68
N ALA A 37 -7.03 -3.48 -7.35
CA ALA A 37 -6.54 -2.44 -6.46
C ALA A 37 -6.58 -1.06 -7.13
N VAL A 38 -7.16 -0.10 -6.42
CA VAL A 38 -7.27 1.29 -6.88
C VAL A 38 -5.95 2.02 -6.60
N PRO A 39 -5.32 2.69 -7.59
CA PRO A 39 -4.09 3.44 -7.34
C PRO A 39 -4.27 4.47 -6.22
N GLY A 40 -3.30 4.54 -5.30
CA GLY A 40 -3.38 5.44 -4.13
C GLY A 40 -4.31 4.94 -3.01
N SER A 41 -4.83 3.72 -3.11
CA SER A 41 -5.53 3.08 -2.00
C SER A 41 -4.58 2.41 -1.00
N VAL A 42 -5.03 2.28 0.25
CA VAL A 42 -4.31 1.63 1.34
C VAL A 42 -5.16 0.48 1.87
N ALA A 43 -4.57 -0.72 1.99
CA ALA A 43 -5.27 -1.88 2.55
C ALA A 43 -5.71 -1.61 4.00
N ALA A 44 -6.91 -2.05 4.35
CA ALA A 44 -7.51 -1.83 5.67
C ALA A 44 -7.87 -3.16 6.33
N ASP A 45 -7.59 -3.22 7.63
CA ASP A 45 -7.99 -4.29 8.56
C ASP A 45 -8.55 -3.55 9.78
N ARG A 46 -9.89 -3.48 9.92
CA ARG A 46 -10.54 -2.70 10.98
C ARG A 46 -10.85 -3.50 12.24
N ASP A 47 -10.97 -4.82 12.13
CA ASP A 47 -11.21 -5.71 13.25
C ASP A 47 -9.91 -6.27 13.85
N GLY A 48 -8.78 -6.10 13.17
CA GLY A 48 -7.44 -6.40 13.66
C GLY A 48 -7.15 -7.89 13.69
N ASP A 49 -7.82 -8.68 12.84
CA ASP A 49 -7.65 -10.13 12.76
C ASP A 49 -6.48 -10.54 11.85
N GLY A 50 -5.84 -9.57 11.18
CA GLY A 50 -4.74 -9.77 10.24
C GLY A 50 -5.20 -10.10 8.82
N ILE A 51 -6.51 -10.05 8.54
CA ILE A 51 -7.10 -10.23 7.23
C ILE A 51 -7.62 -8.88 6.73
N ILE A 52 -7.32 -8.58 5.46
CA ILE A 52 -7.78 -7.32 4.85
C ILE A 52 -9.29 -7.38 4.60
N ASP A 53 -10.03 -6.49 5.26
CA ASP A 53 -11.48 -6.35 5.14
C ASP A 53 -11.91 -5.33 4.06
N GLY A 54 -10.99 -4.47 3.63
CA GLY A 54 -11.26 -3.40 2.68
C GLY A 54 -10.04 -2.55 2.33
N TYR A 55 -10.29 -1.33 1.87
CA TYR A 55 -9.25 -0.34 1.59
C TYR A 55 -9.72 1.10 1.83
N TYR A 56 -8.79 2.00 2.15
CA TYR A 56 -9.03 3.44 2.15
C TYR A 56 -8.63 4.05 0.80
N THR A 57 -9.43 4.97 0.29
CA THR A 57 -9.07 5.85 -0.84
C THR A 57 -8.20 7.00 -0.33
N ALA A 58 -7.48 7.69 -1.22
CA ALA A 58 -6.67 8.87 -0.89
C ALA A 58 -7.44 9.96 -0.11
N ASP A 59 -8.76 10.04 -0.31
CA ASP A 59 -9.66 10.96 0.41
C ASP A 59 -10.00 10.49 1.85
N GLY A 60 -9.46 9.36 2.30
CA GLY A 60 -9.69 8.77 3.62
C GLY A 60 -11.01 8.00 3.74
N ILE A 61 -11.76 7.82 2.65
CA ILE A 61 -13.02 7.06 2.64
C ILE A 61 -12.73 5.56 2.60
N TYR A 62 -13.38 4.80 3.48
CA TYR A 62 -13.29 3.34 3.54
C TYR A 62 -14.21 2.66 2.52
N HIS A 63 -13.69 1.65 1.83
CA HIS A 63 -14.41 0.78 0.90
C HIS A 63 -14.25 -0.69 1.32
N PRO A 64 -15.35 -1.42 1.59
CA PRO A 64 -15.27 -2.85 1.90
C PRO A 64 -14.85 -3.65 0.66
N ASN A 65 -14.11 -4.75 0.87
CA ASN A 65 -13.79 -5.66 -0.22
C ASN A 65 -15.07 -6.29 -0.78
N ALA A 66 -15.31 -6.08 -2.07
CA ALA A 66 -16.42 -6.73 -2.75
C ALA A 66 -16.07 -8.21 -3.01
N PRO A 67 -17.00 -9.16 -2.77
CA PRO A 67 -16.80 -10.52 -3.22
C PRO A 67 -16.65 -10.54 -4.74
N MET A 68 -15.71 -11.35 -5.26
CA MET A 68 -15.54 -11.52 -6.70
C MET A 68 -16.86 -12.04 -7.30
N MET A 69 -17.39 -11.32 -8.29
CA MET A 69 -18.59 -11.75 -8.99
C MET A 69 -18.29 -13.08 -9.71
N PRO A 70 -19.15 -14.10 -9.60
CA PRO A 70 -18.92 -15.37 -10.28
C PRO A 70 -18.84 -15.16 -11.79
N PRO A 71 -17.98 -15.91 -12.50
CA PRO A 71 -17.87 -15.79 -13.94
C PRO A 71 -19.24 -16.07 -14.60
N PRO A 72 -19.55 -15.41 -15.73
CA PRO A 72 -20.79 -15.68 -16.44
C PRO A 72 -20.87 -17.16 -16.84
N PRO A 73 -22.07 -17.75 -16.87
CA PRO A 73 -22.24 -19.13 -17.28
C PRO A 73 -21.71 -19.33 -18.72
N PRO A 74 -21.09 -20.49 -19.02
CA PRO A 74 -20.64 -20.77 -20.36
C PRO A 74 -21.81 -20.73 -21.36
N PRO A 75 -21.58 -20.31 -22.62
CA PRO A 75 -22.60 -20.38 -23.66
C PRO A 75 -23.18 -21.79 -23.76
N ALA A 76 -24.49 -21.89 -24.01
CA ALA A 76 -25.13 -23.18 -24.25
C ALA A 76 -24.43 -23.90 -25.41
N PRO A 77 -24.21 -25.23 -25.33
CA PRO A 77 -23.60 -25.97 -26.43
C PRO A 77 -24.48 -25.84 -27.68
N THR A 78 -23.87 -25.36 -28.76
CA THR A 78 -24.51 -25.36 -30.08
C THR A 78 -24.80 -26.80 -30.47
N ARG A 79 -26.08 -27.20 -30.54
CA ARG A 79 -26.47 -28.49 -31.13
C ARG A 79 -26.29 -28.42 -32.65
N LEU A 80 -25.05 -28.59 -33.10
CA LEU A 80 -24.75 -28.81 -34.51
C LEU A 80 -24.80 -30.33 -34.76
N GLY A 81 -25.92 -30.86 -35.26
CA GLY A 81 -25.94 -32.22 -35.82
C GLY A 81 -27.15 -33.12 -35.59
N GLU A 82 -28.30 -32.66 -35.11
CA GLU A 82 -29.51 -33.52 -34.96
C GLU A 82 -30.48 -33.45 -36.16
N ARG A 83 -29.96 -33.37 -37.38
CA ARG A 83 -30.70 -33.76 -38.58
C ARG A 83 -29.79 -34.62 -39.45
N GLY A 84 -30.19 -35.89 -39.57
CA GLY A 84 -29.59 -36.87 -40.47
C GLY A 84 -29.84 -36.59 -41.94
#